data_AF-A0A352KVH7-F1
#
_entry.id   AF-A0A352KVH7-F1
#
_cell.length_a   1.000
_cell.length_b   1.000
_cell.length_c   1.000
_cell.angle_alpha   90.00
_cell.angle_beta   90.00
_cell.angle_gamma   90.00
#
_symmetry.space_group_name_H-M   'P 1'
#
loop_
_entity.id
_entity.type
_entity.pdbx_description
1 polymer ?
#
loop_
_entity_poly.entity_id
_entity_poly.type
_entity_poly.pdbx_seq_one_letter_code
_entity_poly.pdbx_strand_id
1 'polypeptide(L)'
;RIDFTRPVEGGPLEHGFDQFFGTACCPTTDWLYAFIDGDRIPVPPTMPLDKSGLPKHPYANDCRGGFIATDFPMQSVDQVFLERSRQLIEQHLDEQPEQPFFLYHATQAVHLPSFASSRFQGQSGAGPHGDFLLELDDLVGQLTELLQRRGVLDRTLFIFTSDNGPEVDAVVNMRADHDHDGAAPWRGVKRDNWEG
;
A
#
# COMPACT_ATOMS: atom_id res chain seq x y z
N ARG A 1 22.17 -15.71 10.84
CA ARG A 1 20.92 -15.94 11.59
C ARG A 1 20.32 -14.57 11.85
N ILE A 2 19.06 -14.35 11.50
CA ILE A 2 18.36 -13.08 11.73
C ILE A 2 17.82 -13.10 13.17
N ASP A 3 17.94 -11.98 13.88
CA ASP A 3 17.43 -11.79 15.24
C ASP A 3 16.33 -10.73 15.23
N PHE A 4 15.08 -11.19 15.20
CA PHE A 4 13.89 -10.32 15.18
C PHE A 4 13.56 -9.69 16.54
N THR A 5 14.33 -9.98 17.60
CA THR A 5 14.15 -9.31 18.90
C THR A 5 14.79 -7.92 18.93
N ARG A 6 15.70 -7.65 17.99
CA ARG A 6 16.40 -6.36 17.86
C ARG A 6 15.51 -5.28 17.24
N PRO A 7 15.80 -3.99 17.56
CA PRO A 7 15.16 -2.89 16.87
C PRO A 7 15.55 -2.88 15.39
N VAL A 8 14.62 -2.43 14.55
CA VAL A 8 14.92 -1.93 13.21
C VAL A 8 15.48 -0.52 13.37
N GLU A 9 16.77 -0.36 13.08
CA GLU A 9 17.49 0.90 13.17
C GLU A 9 17.35 1.71 11.86
N GLY A 10 17.41 3.05 11.95
CA GLY A 10 17.32 3.96 10.79
C GLY A 10 15.92 4.09 10.19
N GLY A 11 14.89 3.76 10.97
CA GLY A 11 13.48 3.87 10.56
C GLY A 11 12.90 5.29 10.72
N PRO A 12 11.61 5.49 10.36
CA PRO A 12 10.96 6.80 10.44
C PRO A 12 10.98 7.45 11.84
N LEU A 13 10.97 6.63 12.90
CA LEU A 13 11.07 7.12 14.29
C LEU A 13 12.38 7.87 14.58
N GLU A 14 13.47 7.54 13.87
CA GLU A 14 14.76 8.24 13.98
C GLU A 14 14.84 9.48 13.06
N HIS A 15 13.81 9.70 12.24
CA HIS A 15 13.75 10.74 11.21
C HIS A 15 12.55 11.69 11.38
N GLY A 16 12.02 11.79 12.61
CA GLY A 16 11.06 12.82 13.01
C GLY A 16 9.59 12.40 13.00
N PHE A 17 9.28 11.13 12.76
CA PHE A 17 7.93 10.61 12.95
C PHE A 17 7.73 10.16 14.40
N ASP A 18 6.59 10.51 15.01
CA ASP A 18 6.24 10.07 16.36
C ASP A 18 5.84 8.58 16.40
N GLN A 19 5.30 8.06 15.30
CA GLN A 19 4.78 6.70 15.16
C GLN A 19 5.07 6.15 13.75
N PHE A 20 5.22 4.83 13.63
CA PHE A 20 5.41 4.14 12.36
C PHE A 20 4.67 2.80 12.34
N PHE A 21 3.96 2.54 11.25
CA PHE A 21 3.45 1.22 10.91
C PHE A 21 3.60 1.01 9.42
N GLY A 22 4.20 -0.10 9.00
CA GLY A 22 4.42 -0.35 7.57
C GLY A 22 5.18 -1.64 7.31
N THR A 23 5.78 -1.74 6.15
CA THR A 23 6.68 -2.83 5.76
C THR A 23 8.07 -2.28 5.47
N ALA A 24 9.09 -3.15 5.48
CA ALA A 24 10.47 -2.74 5.19
C ALA A 24 10.66 -2.29 3.72
N CYS A 25 9.78 -2.74 2.82
CA CYS A 25 9.83 -2.50 1.38
C CYS A 25 8.45 -2.78 0.76
N CYS A 26 8.37 -2.86 -0.57
CA CYS A 26 7.17 -3.18 -1.36
C CYS A 26 6.42 -4.38 -0.77
N PRO A 27 5.21 -4.20 -0.21
CA PRO A 27 4.62 -5.18 0.71
C PRO A 27 4.38 -6.58 0.14
N THR A 28 4.18 -6.71 -1.17
CA THR A 28 3.87 -8.00 -1.84
C THR A 28 4.90 -8.45 -2.87
N THR A 29 6.04 -7.76 -2.95
CA THR A 29 7.09 -8.00 -3.95
C THR A 29 8.40 -8.47 -3.34
N ASP A 30 8.65 -8.25 -2.06
CA ASP A 30 9.98 -8.47 -1.48
C ASP A 30 10.18 -9.87 -0.84
N TRP A 31 11.29 -10.06 -0.13
CA TRP A 31 11.70 -11.31 0.50
C TRP A 31 11.21 -11.48 1.94
N LEU A 32 10.70 -10.40 2.56
CA LEU A 32 10.20 -10.36 3.94
C LEU A 32 8.78 -9.78 3.95
N TYR A 33 7.81 -10.64 4.24
CA TYR A 33 6.40 -10.29 4.32
C TYR A 33 5.99 -10.20 5.79
N ALA A 34 6.25 -9.05 6.40
CA ALA A 34 5.94 -8.78 7.80
C ALA A 34 5.73 -7.29 8.03
N PHE A 35 4.90 -6.96 9.00
CA PHE A 35 4.73 -5.58 9.45
C PHE A 35 5.82 -5.18 10.44
N ILE A 36 6.24 -3.93 10.33
CA ILE A 36 7.01 -3.22 11.34
C ILE A 36 6.03 -2.32 12.07
N ASP A 37 6.00 -2.44 13.40
CA ASP A 37 5.22 -1.58 14.31
C ASP A 37 6.22 -0.88 15.23
N GLY A 38 6.34 0.44 15.06
CA GLY A 38 7.42 1.25 15.64
C GLY A 38 8.79 0.83 15.11
N ASP A 39 9.63 0.28 15.98
CA ASP A 39 10.96 -0.24 15.65
C ASP A 39 11.04 -1.78 15.72
N ARG A 40 9.91 -2.48 15.78
CA ARG A 40 9.87 -3.96 15.93
C ARG A 40 9.10 -4.64 14.83
N ILE A 41 9.45 -5.91 14.62
CA ILE A 41 8.65 -6.87 13.85
C ILE A 41 7.93 -7.75 14.86
N PRO A 42 6.70 -7.41 15.29
CA PRO A 42 6.01 -8.11 16.37
C PRO A 42 5.72 -9.58 16.03
N VAL A 43 5.47 -9.87 14.75
CA VAL A 43 5.29 -11.23 14.24
C VAL A 43 6.41 -11.55 13.24
N PRO A 44 7.44 -12.31 13.66
CA PRO A 44 8.57 -12.63 12.79
C PRO A 44 8.17 -13.48 11.58
N PRO A 45 8.64 -13.16 10.37
CA PRO A 45 8.43 -13.96 9.17
C PRO A 45 9.32 -15.21 9.21
N THR A 46 8.74 -16.33 9.65
CA THR A 46 9.48 -17.59 9.89
C THR A 46 9.07 -18.71 8.94
N MET A 47 7.97 -18.54 8.22
CA MET A 47 7.44 -19.53 7.29
C MET A 47 7.77 -19.15 5.85
N PRO A 48 8.16 -20.08 4.98
CA PRO A 48 8.26 -19.79 3.56
C PRO A 48 6.89 -19.36 3.00
N LEU A 49 6.87 -18.35 2.12
CA LEU A 49 5.64 -17.94 1.43
C LEU A 49 5.13 -19.07 0.52
N ASP A 50 3.94 -19.59 0.81
CA ASP A 50 3.20 -20.45 -0.12
C ASP A 50 2.36 -19.59 -1.07
N LYS A 51 2.69 -19.64 -2.36
CA LYS A 51 2.00 -18.89 -3.42
C LYS A 51 0.87 -19.68 -4.08
N SER A 52 0.68 -20.95 -3.74
CA SER A 52 -0.26 -21.84 -4.42
C SER A 52 -1.71 -21.32 -4.36
N GLY A 53 -2.07 -20.64 -3.27
CA GLY A 53 -3.37 -20.02 -3.03
C GLY A 53 -3.48 -18.53 -3.40
N LEU A 54 -2.44 -17.91 -3.97
CA LEU A 54 -2.52 -16.51 -4.40
C LEU A 54 -3.28 -16.36 -5.73
N PRO A 55 -3.88 -15.18 -6.01
CA PRO A 55 -4.54 -14.90 -7.28
C PRO A 55 -3.65 -15.20 -8.49
N LYS A 56 -4.23 -15.79 -9.53
CA LYS A 56 -3.55 -16.15 -10.78
C LYS A 56 -4.18 -15.38 -11.92
N HIS A 57 -3.50 -14.32 -12.36
CA HIS A 57 -3.91 -13.46 -13.47
C HIS A 57 -2.68 -12.76 -14.08
N PRO A 58 -2.81 -12.09 -15.25
CA PRO A 58 -1.68 -11.42 -15.91
C PRO A 58 -0.96 -10.38 -15.06
N TYR A 59 -1.67 -9.76 -14.11
CA TYR A 59 -1.13 -8.76 -13.15
C TYR A 59 -0.60 -9.35 -11.83
N ALA A 60 -0.46 -10.67 -11.69
CA ALA A 60 0.01 -11.32 -10.45
C ALA A 60 1.53 -11.57 -10.43
N ASN A 61 2.25 -10.97 -11.40
CA ASN A 61 3.70 -11.07 -11.49
C ASN A 61 4.38 -10.22 -10.42
N ASP A 62 5.69 -10.35 -10.30
CA ASP A 62 6.52 -9.60 -9.33
C ASP A 62 6.19 -9.88 -7.86
N CYS A 63 5.65 -11.08 -7.56
CA CYS A 63 5.61 -11.61 -6.21
C CYS A 63 6.83 -12.49 -5.98
N ARG A 64 7.80 -12.09 -5.16
CA ARG A 64 9.02 -12.88 -4.89
C ARG A 64 8.77 -14.01 -3.91
N GLY A 65 9.70 -14.96 -3.84
CA GLY A 65 9.70 -15.91 -2.71
C GLY A 65 10.07 -15.17 -1.42
N GLY A 66 10.21 -15.90 -0.32
CA GLY A 66 10.66 -15.29 0.92
C GLY A 66 10.02 -15.92 2.12
N PHE A 67 10.08 -15.19 3.24
CA PHE A 67 9.47 -15.59 4.49
C PHE A 67 8.33 -14.66 4.85
N ILE A 68 7.26 -15.23 5.38
CA ILE A 68 6.02 -14.54 5.72
C ILE A 68 5.67 -14.71 7.20
N ALA A 69 5.21 -13.62 7.79
CA ALA A 69 4.62 -13.60 9.13
C ALA A 69 3.22 -14.21 9.09
N THR A 70 2.83 -14.91 10.15
CA THR A 70 1.56 -15.67 10.16
C THR A 70 0.31 -14.81 10.05
N ASP A 71 0.43 -13.52 10.34
CA ASP A 71 -0.63 -12.52 10.31
C ASP A 71 -0.57 -11.60 9.08
N PHE A 72 0.36 -11.82 8.15
CA PHE A 72 0.51 -10.95 6.98
C PHE A 72 -0.51 -11.29 5.88
N PRO A 73 -1.46 -10.40 5.56
CA PRO A 73 -2.55 -10.73 4.64
C PRO A 73 -2.24 -10.27 3.21
N MET A 74 -1.73 -11.17 2.38
CA MET A 74 -1.26 -10.87 1.00
C MET A 74 -2.27 -10.12 0.09
N GLN A 75 -3.57 -10.22 0.34
CA GLN A 75 -4.63 -9.60 -0.47
C GLN A 75 -5.35 -8.44 0.26
N SER A 76 -4.92 -8.04 1.46
CA SER A 76 -5.58 -6.96 2.19
C SER A 76 -4.61 -6.10 3.00
N VAL A 77 -3.36 -6.00 2.54
CA VAL A 77 -2.31 -5.19 3.18
C VAL A 77 -2.75 -3.73 3.30
N ASP A 78 -3.31 -3.17 2.24
CA ASP A 78 -3.80 -1.79 2.22
C ASP A 78 -4.95 -1.55 3.21
N GLN A 79 -5.81 -2.54 3.45
CA GLN A 79 -6.86 -2.44 4.48
C GLN A 79 -6.25 -2.36 5.89
N VAL A 80 -5.14 -3.07 6.13
CA VAL A 80 -4.40 -2.95 7.40
C VAL A 80 -3.76 -1.56 7.54
N PHE A 81 -3.16 -1.03 6.47
CA PHE A 81 -2.60 0.32 6.48
C PHE A 81 -3.66 1.40 6.70
N LEU A 82 -4.83 1.26 6.06
CA LEU A 82 -5.96 2.16 6.26
C LEU A 82 -6.43 2.13 7.70
N GLU A 83 -6.68 0.94 8.26
CA GLU A 83 -7.17 0.81 9.63
C GLU A 83 -6.16 1.41 10.63
N ARG A 84 -4.87 1.17 10.43
CA ARG A 84 -3.83 1.82 11.25
C ARG A 84 -3.87 3.34 11.11
N SER A 85 -3.95 3.86 9.90
CA SER A 85 -4.02 5.31 9.67
C SER A 85 -5.25 5.95 10.32
N ARG A 86 -6.40 5.28 10.26
CA ARG A 86 -7.62 5.72 10.93
C ARG A 86 -7.45 5.75 12.44
N GLN A 87 -6.89 4.70 13.02
CA GLN A 87 -6.60 4.63 14.46
C GLN A 87 -5.68 5.77 14.90
N LEU A 88 -4.61 6.05 14.16
CA LEU A 88 -3.68 7.14 14.49
C LEU A 88 -4.35 8.52 14.41
N ILE A 89 -5.15 8.77 13.36
CA ILE A 89 -5.91 10.02 13.22
C ILE A 89 -6.91 10.17 14.36
N GLU A 90 -7.70 9.13 14.66
CA GLU A 90 -8.72 9.18 15.70
C GLU A 90 -8.10 9.42 17.07
N GLN A 91 -7.05 8.66 17.41
CA GLN A 91 -6.31 8.82 18.65
C GLN A 91 -5.74 10.23 18.79
N HIS A 92 -5.07 10.75 17.75
CA HIS A 92 -4.50 12.10 17.77
C HIS A 92 -5.57 13.17 18.00
N LEU A 93 -6.70 13.06 17.30
CA LEU A 93 -7.80 14.02 17.44
C LEU A 93 -8.51 13.94 18.80
N ASP A 94 -8.44 12.79 19.49
CA ASP A 94 -9.00 12.62 20.84
C ASP A 94 -8.04 13.11 21.94
N GLU A 95 -6.74 12.83 21.79
CA GLU A 95 -5.73 13.12 22.81
C GLU A 95 -5.13 14.53 22.67
N GLN A 96 -4.96 15.02 21.45
CA GLN A 96 -4.26 16.27 21.12
C GLN A 96 -5.01 17.10 20.06
N PRO A 97 -6.29 17.46 20.29
CA PRO A 97 -7.16 18.07 19.27
C PRO A 97 -6.64 19.40 18.69
N GLU A 98 -5.84 20.15 19.46
CA GLU A 98 -5.28 21.44 19.07
C GLU A 98 -3.92 21.33 18.36
N GLN A 99 -3.27 20.16 18.42
CA GLN A 99 -1.98 19.93 17.77
C GLN A 99 -2.22 19.52 16.31
N PRO A 100 -1.53 20.12 15.33
CA PRO A 100 -1.58 19.61 13.96
C PRO A 100 -0.90 18.24 13.87
N PHE A 101 -1.40 17.36 13.00
CA PHE A 101 -0.77 16.09 12.68
C PHE A 101 -0.26 16.09 11.24
N PHE A 102 0.72 15.22 10.99
CA PHE A 102 1.19 14.87 9.65
C PHE A 102 1.08 13.36 9.49
N LEU A 103 0.32 12.91 8.49
CA LEU A 103 0.19 11.51 8.14
C LEU A 103 0.79 11.28 6.76
N TYR A 104 1.72 10.34 6.66
CA TYR A 104 2.20 9.80 5.40
C TYR A 104 1.61 8.40 5.18
N HIS A 105 0.58 8.32 4.34
CA HIS A 105 -0.11 7.07 4.01
C HIS A 105 0.36 6.55 2.67
N ALA A 106 1.27 5.56 2.69
CA ALA A 106 1.81 4.93 1.49
C ALA A 106 1.10 3.59 1.23
N THR A 107 0.33 3.52 0.15
CA THR A 107 -0.40 2.31 -0.26
C THR A 107 0.51 1.33 -1.00
N GLN A 108 0.18 0.04 -0.93
CA GLN A 108 0.68 -0.96 -1.87
C GLN A 108 0.02 -0.76 -3.23
N ALA A 109 -1.28 -0.44 -3.24
CA ALA A 109 -1.99 -0.12 -4.47
C ALA A 109 -1.28 1.04 -5.22
N VAL A 110 -0.89 0.89 -6.49
CA VAL A 110 -1.18 -0.21 -7.43
C VAL A 110 0.05 -0.96 -7.94
N HIS A 111 1.09 -1.12 -7.10
CA HIS A 111 2.26 -1.93 -7.46
C HIS A 111 1.88 -3.38 -7.80
N LEU A 112 2.60 -4.02 -8.73
CA LEU A 112 2.41 -5.46 -9.00
C LEU A 112 3.02 -6.31 -7.88
N PRO A 113 2.42 -7.43 -7.45
CA PRO A 113 1.20 -8.03 -7.98
C PRO A 113 -0.06 -7.27 -7.56
N SER A 114 -1.03 -7.16 -8.49
CA SER A 114 -2.33 -6.55 -8.20
C SER A 114 -3.23 -7.51 -7.42
N PHE A 115 -3.05 -7.52 -6.10
CA PHE A 115 -3.81 -8.35 -5.17
C PHE A 115 -4.87 -7.53 -4.44
N ALA A 116 -5.85 -7.04 -5.21
CA ALA A 116 -6.99 -6.33 -4.63
C ALA A 116 -7.74 -7.21 -3.62
N SER A 117 -8.25 -6.61 -2.56
CA SER A 117 -9.03 -7.34 -1.55
C SER A 117 -10.33 -7.90 -2.14
N SER A 118 -10.84 -8.96 -1.51
CA SER A 118 -11.95 -9.77 -2.06
C SER A 118 -13.21 -8.95 -2.38
N ARG A 119 -13.41 -7.79 -1.72
CA ARG A 119 -14.51 -6.87 -2.02
C ARG A 119 -14.42 -6.27 -3.43
N PHE A 120 -13.21 -5.99 -3.92
CA PHE A 120 -12.98 -5.26 -5.18
C PHE A 120 -12.75 -6.17 -6.38
N GLN A 121 -12.45 -7.45 -6.16
CA GLN A 121 -12.23 -8.41 -7.23
C GLN A 121 -13.47 -8.51 -8.15
N GLY A 122 -13.27 -8.22 -9.43
CA GLY A 122 -14.28 -8.21 -10.50
C GLY A 122 -15.19 -6.98 -10.54
N GLN A 123 -14.93 -5.92 -9.76
CA GLN A 123 -15.83 -4.77 -9.63
C GLN A 123 -15.54 -3.63 -10.62
N SER A 124 -14.29 -3.47 -11.05
CA SER A 124 -13.88 -2.32 -11.87
C SER A 124 -14.34 -2.38 -13.33
N GLY A 125 -14.60 -3.58 -13.85
CA GLY A 125 -14.76 -3.81 -15.29
C GLY A 125 -13.47 -3.68 -16.11
N ALA A 126 -12.33 -3.38 -15.46
CA ALA A 126 -11.01 -3.18 -16.08
C ALA A 126 -9.97 -4.20 -15.56
N GLY A 127 -10.46 -5.40 -15.21
CA GLY A 127 -9.63 -6.52 -14.77
C GLY A 127 -8.97 -6.33 -13.39
N PRO A 128 -8.10 -7.26 -12.98
CA PRO A 128 -7.52 -7.27 -11.62
C PRO A 128 -6.69 -6.03 -11.26
N HIS A 129 -6.05 -5.38 -12.24
CA HIS A 129 -5.34 -4.12 -11.99
C HIS A 129 -6.30 -2.95 -11.81
N GLY A 130 -7.38 -2.91 -12.60
CA GLY A 130 -8.49 -1.98 -12.40
C GLY A 130 -9.17 -2.15 -11.04
N ASP A 131 -9.32 -3.38 -10.58
CA ASP A 131 -9.87 -3.68 -9.24
C ASP A 131 -8.97 -3.12 -8.13
N PHE A 132 -7.65 -3.12 -8.34
CA PHE A 132 -6.70 -2.56 -7.38
C PHE A 132 -6.68 -1.03 -7.40
N LEU A 133 -6.87 -0.42 -8.58
CA LEU A 133 -7.12 1.02 -8.70
C LEU A 133 -8.43 1.43 -8.00
N LEU A 134 -9.48 0.63 -8.13
CA LEU A 134 -10.76 0.87 -7.45
C LEU A 134 -10.61 0.75 -5.92
N GLU A 135 -9.78 -0.19 -5.45
CA GLU A 135 -9.44 -0.27 -4.03
C GLU A 135 -8.72 1.00 -3.57
N LEU A 136 -7.70 1.48 -4.31
CA LEU A 136 -7.01 2.74 -3.98
C LEU A 136 -7.97 3.93 -3.85
N ASP A 137 -8.91 4.07 -4.79
CA ASP A 137 -9.92 5.14 -4.76
C ASP A 137 -10.79 5.05 -3.48
N ASP A 138 -11.25 3.86 -3.13
CA ASP A 138 -12.05 3.65 -1.92
C ASP A 138 -11.25 3.90 -0.63
N LEU A 139 -9.97 3.54 -0.57
CA LEU A 139 -9.10 3.83 0.59
C LEU A 139 -8.99 5.35 0.82
N VAL A 140 -8.77 6.12 -0.25
CA VAL A 140 -8.72 7.60 -0.20
C VAL A 140 -10.08 8.16 0.22
N GLY A 141 -11.17 7.62 -0.31
CA GLY A 141 -12.53 7.94 0.11
C GLY A 141 -12.72 7.74 1.62
N GLN A 142 -12.35 6.59 2.16
CA GLN A 142 -12.50 6.29 3.59
C GLN A 142 -11.68 7.22 4.50
N LEU A 143 -10.47 7.61 4.09
CA LEU A 143 -9.67 8.59 4.83
C LEU A 143 -10.32 9.98 4.83
N THR A 144 -10.74 10.47 3.67
CA THR A 144 -11.39 11.78 3.55
C THR A 144 -12.73 11.83 4.27
N GLU A 145 -13.52 10.76 4.21
CA GLU A 145 -14.75 10.61 4.99
C GLU A 145 -14.49 10.62 6.50
N LEU A 146 -13.43 9.97 6.98
CA LEU A 146 -13.05 10.03 8.40
C LEU A 146 -12.80 11.48 8.81
N LEU A 147 -11.97 12.21 8.06
CA LEU A 147 -11.67 13.62 8.33
C LEU A 147 -12.93 14.49 8.30
N GLN A 148 -13.87 14.21 7.37
CA GLN A 148 -15.15 14.90 7.30
C GLN A 148 -16.03 14.60 8.52
N ARG A 149 -16.18 13.32 8.90
CA ARG A 149 -16.94 12.89 10.09
C ARG A 149 -16.40 13.50 11.38
N ARG A 150 -15.07 13.64 11.48
CA ARG A 150 -14.39 14.27 12.62
C ARG A 150 -14.39 15.80 12.55
N GLY A 151 -14.94 16.41 11.50
CA GLY A 151 -15.06 17.86 11.35
C GLY A 151 -13.72 18.59 11.16
N VAL A 152 -12.73 17.90 10.58
CA VAL A 152 -11.36 18.44 10.40
C VAL A 152 -10.96 18.61 8.93
N LEU A 153 -11.74 18.08 7.98
CA LEU A 153 -11.39 18.10 6.55
C LEU A 153 -11.09 19.51 6.01
N ASP A 154 -11.87 20.52 6.38
CA ASP A 154 -11.71 21.91 5.89
C ASP A 154 -10.40 22.58 6.34
N ARG A 155 -9.70 21.99 7.32
CA ARG A 155 -8.39 22.45 7.83
C ARG A 155 -7.28 21.41 7.61
N THR A 156 -7.52 20.42 6.75
CA THR A 156 -6.51 19.43 6.37
C THR A 156 -6.05 19.69 4.94
N LEU A 157 -4.75 19.87 4.75
CA LEU A 157 -4.14 19.81 3.43
C LEU A 157 -3.95 18.34 3.04
N PHE A 158 -4.73 17.87 2.08
CA PHE A 158 -4.61 16.51 1.55
C PHE A 158 -3.84 16.54 0.22
N ILE A 159 -2.72 15.81 0.16
CA ILE A 159 -1.90 15.69 -1.05
C ILE A 159 -1.98 14.23 -1.51
N PHE A 160 -2.41 14.03 -2.75
CA PHE A 160 -2.41 12.73 -3.41
C PHE A 160 -1.43 12.74 -4.57
N THR A 161 -0.51 11.79 -4.60
CA THR A 161 0.51 11.66 -5.65
C THR A 161 0.97 10.20 -5.76
N SER A 162 1.73 9.88 -6.80
CA SER A 162 2.43 8.62 -6.98
C SER A 162 3.95 8.83 -6.90
N ASP A 163 4.70 7.74 -6.71
CA ASP A 163 6.16 7.71 -6.61
C ASP A 163 6.85 7.72 -8.00
N ASN A 164 6.18 7.18 -9.03
CA ASN A 164 6.66 7.12 -10.41
C ASN A 164 5.51 6.84 -11.41
N GLY A 165 5.82 6.85 -12.71
CA GLY A 165 4.93 6.37 -13.78
C GLY A 165 4.50 4.90 -13.62
N PRO A 166 3.54 4.42 -14.44
CA PRO A 166 2.96 3.09 -14.31
C PRO A 166 3.95 1.97 -14.70
N GLU A 167 3.76 0.76 -14.16
CA GLU A 167 4.62 -0.40 -14.47
C GLU A 167 4.39 -0.91 -15.89
N VAL A 168 5.48 -1.31 -16.56
CA VAL A 168 5.49 -1.73 -17.98
C VAL A 168 4.44 -2.80 -18.27
N ASP A 169 4.44 -3.88 -17.50
CA ASP A 169 3.54 -5.02 -17.72
C ASP A 169 2.07 -4.63 -17.49
N ALA A 170 1.80 -3.76 -16.51
CA ALA A 170 0.46 -3.27 -16.24
C ALA A 170 -0.07 -2.46 -17.44
N VAL A 171 0.73 -1.54 -17.96
CA VAL A 171 0.36 -0.73 -19.14
C VAL A 171 0.14 -1.58 -20.37
N VAL A 172 1.04 -2.53 -20.66
CA VAL A 172 0.93 -3.39 -21.85
C VAL A 172 -0.35 -4.22 -21.80
N ASN A 173 -0.66 -4.82 -20.65
CA ASN A 173 -1.87 -5.63 -20.50
C ASN A 173 -3.14 -4.78 -20.52
N MET A 174 -3.17 -3.63 -19.83
CA MET A 174 -4.35 -2.75 -19.78
C MET A 174 -4.70 -2.16 -21.15
N ARG A 175 -3.69 -1.85 -21.98
CA ARG A 175 -3.90 -1.42 -23.38
C ARG A 175 -4.53 -2.53 -24.21
N ALA A 176 -4.09 -3.77 -24.04
CA ALA A 176 -4.55 -4.92 -24.82
C ALA A 176 -5.95 -5.39 -24.41
N ASP A 177 -6.22 -5.44 -23.10
CA ASP A 177 -7.41 -6.10 -22.55
C ASP A 177 -8.55 -5.11 -22.26
N HIS A 178 -8.24 -3.82 -22.04
CA HIS A 178 -9.19 -2.84 -21.50
C HIS A 178 -9.18 -1.48 -22.21
N ASP A 179 -8.45 -1.32 -23.32
CA ASP A 179 -8.30 -0.04 -24.05
C ASP A 179 -7.92 1.13 -23.11
N HIS A 180 -7.10 0.83 -22.10
CA HIS A 180 -6.69 1.77 -21.07
C HIS A 180 -5.17 1.96 -21.06
N ASP A 181 -4.73 3.21 -21.00
CA ASP A 181 -3.32 3.59 -21.00
C ASP A 181 -3.02 4.48 -19.80
N GLY A 182 -2.37 3.91 -18.78
CA GLY A 182 -2.02 4.63 -17.55
C GLY A 182 -0.96 5.73 -17.73
N ALA A 183 -0.23 5.74 -18.86
CA ALA A 183 0.77 6.77 -19.15
C ALA A 183 0.25 7.85 -20.11
N ALA A 184 -0.93 7.68 -20.70
CA ALA A 184 -1.42 8.63 -21.69
C ALA A 184 -1.66 10.04 -21.11
N PRO A 185 -1.36 11.11 -21.86
CA PRO A 185 -0.87 11.14 -23.26
C PRO A 185 0.67 11.11 -23.37
N TRP A 186 1.37 10.82 -22.27
CA TRP A 186 2.81 11.00 -22.14
C TRP A 186 3.58 9.80 -22.69
N ARG A 187 4.83 10.05 -23.06
CA ARG A 187 5.75 8.99 -23.52
C ARG A 187 6.43 8.38 -22.31
N GLY A 188 6.68 7.07 -22.38
CA GLY A 188 7.43 6.34 -21.36
C GLY A 188 6.56 5.81 -20.25
N VAL A 189 7.20 5.05 -19.37
CA VAL A 189 6.63 4.38 -18.21
C VAL A 189 7.73 4.23 -17.15
N LYS A 190 7.43 3.60 -16.01
CA LYS A 190 8.43 3.31 -14.97
C LYS A 190 9.74 2.76 -15.58
N ARG A 191 10.86 3.32 -15.13
CA ARG A 191 12.26 3.09 -15.58
C ARG A 191 12.69 3.90 -16.82
N ASP A 192 11.80 4.67 -17.43
CA ASP A 192 12.18 5.68 -18.43
C ASP A 192 12.45 7.05 -17.77
N ASN A 193 13.11 7.93 -18.53
CA ASN A 193 13.26 9.37 -18.19
C ASN A 193 12.33 10.25 -19.06
N TRP A 194 11.28 9.67 -19.62
CA TRP A 194 10.26 10.42 -20.34
C TRP A 194 9.16 10.88 -19.36
N GLU A 195 8.18 11.65 -19.86
CA GLU A 195 7.14 12.28 -19.02
C GLU A 195 6.16 11.28 -18.34
N GLY A 196 6.03 10.08 -18.89
CA GLY A 196 5.07 9.05 -18.45
C GLY A 196 5.57 8.15 -17.33
#